data_AF-A0A371FCI0-F1
#
_entry.id   AF-A0A371FCI0-F1
#
_cell.length_a   1.000
_cell.length_b   1.000
_cell.length_c   1.000
_cell.angle_alpha   90.00
_cell.angle_beta   90.00
_cell.angle_gamma   90.00
#
_symmetry.space_group_name_H-M   'P 1'
#
loop_
_entity.id
_entity.type
_entity.pdbx_description
1 polymer ?
#
loop_
_entity_poly.entity_id
_entity_poly.type
_entity_poly.pdbx_seq_one_letter_code
_entity_poly.pdbx_strand_id
1 'polypeptide(L)'
;MHARNHWGGSFEMSTSEEVYEGNRTGEWDRAALLERYNPQSQDLDETLQSWVLERGEKSKKTRYVDFGCIVISHKALKWIFGTIFLAFCVIGLPIIVAKSLPKHHSSPTPPDNYTLAIHKALLFFDAQKCKLEKSNEIPWRGNSGLNDGNDSDVKGGLVGGYYDAGDNTKFHFPMAFAMTMLSWSVLEYNQKYVAVNEYAHARQLIRWGTDYLLLTFNHSATKINKIYAQVSYFFSFHSFVAISLFFFFNLFILFICISLRVEFLLISFLGQLI
;
A
#
# COMPACT_ATOMS: atom_id res chain seq x y z
N MET A 1 57.89 14.64 81.01
CA MET A 1 56.98 13.96 80.07
C MET A 1 56.65 14.94 78.95
N HIS A 2 56.90 14.54 77.70
CA HIS A 2 56.73 15.32 76.45
C HIS A 2 57.46 16.68 76.35
N ALA A 3 57.70 17.12 75.11
CA ALA A 3 58.73 18.10 74.77
C ALA A 3 58.17 19.45 74.29
N ARG A 4 59.04 20.46 74.27
CA ARG A 4 58.75 21.87 73.97
C ARG A 4 58.79 22.19 72.48
N ASN A 5 57.87 23.07 72.09
CA ASN A 5 58.02 24.23 71.19
C ASN A 5 58.55 24.00 69.75
N HIS A 6 58.19 24.90 68.82
CA HIS A 6 59.07 25.95 68.30
C HIS A 6 58.38 26.68 67.14
N TRP A 7 58.41 28.02 67.19
CA TRP A 7 58.49 28.98 66.07
C TRP A 7 58.08 28.50 64.65
N GLY A 8 57.14 29.13 63.95
CA GLY A 8 57.13 30.58 63.60
C GLY A 8 57.72 30.76 62.20
N GLY A 9 57.29 31.68 61.33
CA GLY A 9 56.25 32.71 61.42
C GLY A 9 55.85 33.17 60.00
N SER A 10 55.66 34.47 59.79
CA SER A 10 55.50 35.08 58.45
C SER A 10 56.46 36.27 58.28
N PHE A 11 56.48 36.86 57.09
CA PHE A 11 56.91 38.24 56.77
C PHE A 11 58.38 38.48 56.28
N GLU A 12 58.47 38.65 54.94
CA GLU A 12 59.04 39.83 54.23
C GLU A 12 60.53 40.08 53.88
N MET A 13 60.65 40.73 52.70
CA MET A 13 61.55 41.80 52.23
C MET A 13 62.96 41.57 51.63
N SER A 14 63.06 41.87 50.33
CA SER A 14 64.21 42.40 49.53
C SER A 14 63.73 42.49 48.06
N THR A 15 63.94 43.48 47.17
CA THR A 15 64.62 44.80 47.14
C THR A 15 66.14 44.85 47.39
N SER A 16 66.95 45.52 46.54
CA SER A 16 66.74 46.09 45.19
C SER A 16 68.08 46.35 44.47
N GLU A 17 68.03 46.73 43.18
CA GLU A 17 68.98 47.60 42.40
C GLU A 17 70.52 47.30 42.37
N GLU A 18 71.26 47.33 41.24
CA GLU A 18 70.90 47.51 39.81
C GLU A 18 71.72 46.54 38.88
N VAL A 19 72.80 46.81 38.12
CA VAL A 19 73.55 48.04 37.77
C VAL A 19 74.27 47.95 36.39
N TYR A 20 74.35 49.08 35.65
CA TYR A 20 75.28 49.52 34.56
C TYR A 20 76.51 48.65 34.19
N GLU A 21 77.07 48.62 32.96
CA GLU A 21 76.75 49.01 31.56
C GLU A 21 77.78 48.29 30.65
N GLY A 22 77.72 48.34 29.31
CA GLY A 22 78.79 47.76 28.47
C GLY A 22 78.44 47.36 27.04
N ASN A 23 77.96 48.28 26.20
CA ASN A 23 77.72 48.01 24.76
C ASN A 23 79.04 47.97 23.93
N ARG A 24 79.29 46.89 23.16
CA ARG A 24 79.56 46.92 21.67
C ARG A 24 80.14 45.64 21.02
N THR A 25 79.37 45.10 20.06
CA THR A 25 79.74 44.59 18.71
C THR A 25 80.78 43.45 18.51
N GLY A 26 80.38 42.45 17.70
CA GLY A 26 81.25 41.49 17.00
C GLY A 26 81.33 40.10 17.66
N GLU A 27 81.51 38.98 16.95
CA GLU A 27 81.59 38.78 15.49
C GLU A 27 81.22 37.29 15.14
N TRP A 28 79.98 37.06 14.67
CA TRP A 28 79.47 35.88 13.93
C TRP A 28 79.83 34.44 14.36
N ASP A 29 78.83 33.70 14.82
CA ASP A 29 78.83 32.24 14.70
C ASP A 29 78.05 31.79 13.44
N ARG A 30 78.68 30.96 12.59
CA ARG A 30 78.20 30.70 11.21
C ARG A 30 77.01 29.74 11.09
N ALA A 31 76.65 29.04 12.15
CA ALA A 31 75.69 27.93 12.10
C ALA A 31 74.27 28.35 11.70
N ALA A 32 73.79 29.51 12.19
CA ALA A 32 72.40 29.96 12.04
C ALA A 32 71.95 30.24 10.59
N LEU A 33 72.87 30.31 9.62
CA LEU A 33 72.53 30.53 8.21
C LEU A 33 72.23 29.25 7.42
N LEU A 34 72.55 28.06 7.95
CA LEU A 34 72.22 26.78 7.29
C LEU A 34 70.83 26.24 7.68
N GLU A 35 70.28 26.68 8.80
CA GLU A 35 68.94 26.31 9.27
C GLU A 35 67.83 26.67 8.26
N ARG A 36 68.05 27.72 7.46
CA ARG A 36 67.08 28.27 6.51
C ARG A 36 66.87 27.44 5.22
N TYR A 37 67.45 26.24 5.11
CA TYR A 37 67.30 25.36 3.95
C TYR A 37 67.11 23.86 4.29
N ASN A 38 66.85 23.50 5.54
CA ASN A 38 66.54 22.11 5.91
C ASN A 38 65.35 22.01 6.88
N PRO A 39 64.13 21.66 6.40
CA PRO A 39 62.94 21.56 7.25
C PRO A 39 62.89 20.30 8.13
N GLN A 40 63.95 19.48 8.17
CA GLN A 40 63.94 18.16 8.80
C GLN A 40 64.68 18.09 10.16
N SER A 41 65.26 19.20 10.66
CA SER A 41 66.01 19.19 11.93
C SER A 41 65.24 19.69 13.16
N GLN A 42 64.21 20.52 13.01
CA GLN A 42 63.49 21.12 14.15
C GLN A 42 62.67 20.10 14.97
N ASP A 43 62.17 19.05 14.32
CA ASP A 43 61.35 17.99 14.93
C ASP A 43 62.09 17.18 16.01
N LEU A 44 63.43 17.17 15.99
CA LEU A 44 64.23 16.37 16.93
C LEU A 44 64.41 17.04 18.30
N ASP A 45 64.68 18.34 18.36
CA ASP A 45 64.96 19.02 19.63
C ASP A 45 63.71 19.20 20.50
N GLU A 46 62.52 19.41 19.90
CA GLU A 46 61.26 19.44 20.67
C GLU A 46 61.00 18.08 21.37
N THR A 47 61.27 16.96 20.69
CA THR A 47 61.12 15.64 21.31
C THR A 47 62.08 15.44 22.48
N LEU A 48 63.32 15.93 22.38
CA LEU A 48 64.32 15.81 23.46
C LEU A 48 63.99 16.69 24.67
N GLN A 49 63.45 17.90 24.46
CA GLN A 49 63.00 18.75 25.56
C GLN A 49 61.80 18.16 26.31
N SER A 50 60.91 17.43 25.63
CA SER A 50 59.75 16.77 26.27
C SER A 50 60.14 15.71 27.32
N TRP A 51 61.31 15.06 27.17
CA TRP A 51 61.76 13.97 28.05
C TRP A 51 62.36 14.43 29.39
N VAL A 52 62.69 15.70 29.54
CA VAL A 52 63.49 16.20 30.68
C VAL A 52 62.63 16.77 31.83
N LEU A 53 61.35 17.12 31.57
CA LEU A 53 60.51 17.85 32.54
C LEU A 53 59.07 17.32 32.65
N GLU A 54 58.86 16.14 33.25
CA GLU A 54 57.56 15.80 33.87
C GLU A 54 57.70 15.37 35.33
N ARG A 55 57.33 16.28 36.26
CA ARG A 55 56.94 15.93 37.64
C ARG A 55 55.44 15.60 37.62
N GLY A 56 55.11 14.30 37.59
CA GLY A 56 53.71 13.88 37.38
C GLY A 56 52.79 14.05 38.60
N GLU A 57 51.52 14.34 38.31
CA GLU A 57 50.38 14.15 39.22
C GLU A 57 49.48 12.99 38.76
N LYS A 58 48.76 12.33 39.69
CA LYS A 58 48.00 11.09 39.41
C LYS A 58 46.49 11.23 39.66
N SER A 59 45.71 11.50 38.61
CA SER A 59 44.25 11.33 38.60
C SER A 59 43.66 11.46 37.19
N LYS A 60 42.75 10.62 36.67
CA LYS A 60 42.10 9.40 37.21
C LYS A 60 41.99 8.38 36.06
N LYS A 61 42.33 7.10 36.26
CA LYS A 61 42.20 6.06 35.20
C LYS A 61 40.73 5.71 34.92
N THR A 62 40.09 6.39 33.97
CA THR A 62 39.06 5.75 33.15
C THR A 62 39.73 4.66 32.30
N ARG A 63 39.17 3.44 32.32
CA ARG A 63 39.69 2.34 31.50
C ARG A 63 39.21 2.52 30.06
N TYR A 64 40.14 2.82 29.15
CA TYR A 64 39.95 2.74 27.71
C TYR A 64 40.38 1.35 27.21
N VAL A 65 40.06 1.03 25.96
CA VAL A 65 40.57 -0.16 25.27
C VAL A 65 41.22 0.31 23.98
N ASP A 66 42.53 0.16 23.91
CA ASP A 66 43.35 0.82 22.89
C ASP A 66 43.60 -0.16 21.74
N PHE A 67 42.82 -0.02 20.66
CA PHE A 67 42.96 -0.84 19.46
C PHE A 67 44.02 -0.27 18.51
N GLY A 68 45.26 -0.16 19.00
CA GLY A 68 46.46 0.23 18.25
C GLY A 68 46.54 1.72 17.86
N CYS A 69 45.51 2.27 17.22
CA CYS A 69 45.49 3.64 16.68
C CYS A 69 44.25 4.47 17.05
N ILE A 70 43.24 3.91 17.73
CA ILE A 70 42.04 4.66 18.14
C ILE A 70 41.67 4.30 19.59
N VAL A 71 41.59 5.32 20.45
CA VAL A 71 41.23 5.23 21.88
C VAL A 71 39.72 5.46 22.02
N ILE A 72 38.95 4.40 22.24
CA ILE A 72 37.48 4.49 22.37
C ILE A 72 37.04 4.23 23.82
N SER A 73 36.23 5.13 24.37
CA SER A 73 35.63 4.94 25.69
C SER A 73 34.66 3.75 25.70
N HIS A 74 34.71 2.90 26.72
CA HIS A 74 33.73 1.82 26.94
C HIS A 74 32.27 2.29 26.87
N LYS A 75 31.98 3.57 27.19
CA LYS A 75 30.63 4.15 27.06
C LYS A 75 30.22 4.26 25.60
N ALA A 76 31.06 4.86 24.74
CA ALA A 76 30.80 4.99 23.31
C ALA A 76 30.73 3.62 22.61
N LEU A 77 31.63 2.70 22.96
CA LEU A 77 31.62 1.33 22.44
C LEU A 77 30.31 0.60 22.75
N LYS A 78 29.76 0.73 23.97
CA LYS A 78 28.44 0.17 24.31
C LYS A 78 27.29 0.77 23.47
N TRP A 79 27.32 2.07 23.20
CA TRP A 79 26.33 2.70 22.32
C TRP A 79 26.43 2.20 20.88
N ILE A 80 27.66 2.03 20.34
CA ILE A 80 27.89 1.53 18.98
C ILE A 80 27.40 0.08 18.81
N PHE A 81 27.70 -0.82 19.76
CA PHE A 81 27.14 -2.17 19.72
C PHE A 81 25.61 -2.17 19.88
N GLY A 82 25.06 -1.25 20.67
CA GLY A 82 23.61 -1.07 20.81
C GLY A 82 22.91 -0.63 19.51
N THR A 83 23.46 0.34 18.79
CA THR A 83 22.89 0.82 17.51
C THR A 83 23.01 -0.21 16.40
N ILE A 84 24.14 -0.93 16.32
CA ILE A 84 24.33 -2.04 15.36
C ILE A 84 23.33 -3.17 15.64
N PHE A 85 23.15 -3.57 16.90
CA PHE A 85 22.18 -4.59 17.27
C PHE A 85 20.73 -4.16 16.99
N LEU A 86 20.38 -2.91 17.28
CA LEU A 86 19.06 -2.36 16.96
C LEU A 86 18.81 -2.34 15.44
N ALA A 87 19.79 -1.90 14.64
CA ALA A 87 19.69 -1.93 13.17
C ALA A 87 19.57 -3.36 12.63
N PHE A 88 20.29 -4.33 13.20
CA PHE A 88 20.16 -5.74 12.85
C PHE A 88 18.77 -6.30 13.19
N CYS A 89 18.19 -5.92 14.34
CA CYS A 89 16.81 -6.31 14.68
C CYS A 89 15.77 -5.67 13.76
N VAL A 90 15.93 -4.40 13.39
CA VAL A 90 14.98 -3.67 12.52
C VAL A 90 15.07 -4.09 11.04
N ILE A 91 16.25 -4.47 10.54
CA ILE A 91 16.47 -4.78 9.11
C ILE A 91 16.65 -6.29 8.88
N GLY A 92 17.42 -6.98 9.72
CA GLY A 92 17.74 -8.39 9.57
C GLY A 92 16.56 -9.32 9.83
N LEU A 93 15.82 -9.12 10.93
CA LEU A 93 14.66 -9.94 11.27
C LEU A 93 13.57 -9.96 10.18
N PRO A 94 13.08 -8.82 9.63
CA PRO A 94 12.07 -8.87 8.58
C PRO A 94 12.59 -9.50 7.27
N ILE A 95 13.87 -9.37 6.92
CA ILE A 95 14.47 -10.06 5.76
C ILE A 95 14.52 -11.57 6.00
N ILE A 96 14.86 -12.01 7.21
CA ILE A 96 14.87 -13.44 7.60
C ILE A 96 13.44 -13.99 7.54
N VAL A 97 12.45 -13.31 8.12
CA VAL A 97 11.03 -13.70 8.07
C VAL A 97 10.52 -13.75 6.61
N ALA A 98 10.81 -12.74 5.80
CA ALA A 98 10.40 -12.70 4.39
C ALA A 98 11.04 -13.80 3.52
N LYS A 99 12.18 -14.38 3.94
CA LYS A 99 12.84 -15.51 3.26
C LYS A 99 12.55 -16.88 3.88
N SER A 100 12.13 -16.96 5.14
CA SER A 100 11.73 -18.21 5.81
C SER A 100 10.24 -18.51 5.68
N LEU A 101 9.40 -17.50 5.36
CA LEU A 101 8.05 -17.72 4.87
C LEU A 101 8.08 -18.64 3.62
N PRO A 102 7.43 -19.81 3.65
CA PRO A 102 7.42 -20.71 2.50
C PRO A 102 6.67 -20.04 1.35
N LYS A 103 7.36 -19.85 0.22
CA LYS A 103 6.72 -19.37 -1.01
C LYS A 103 5.69 -20.40 -1.45
N HIS A 104 4.41 -20.06 -1.28
CA HIS A 104 3.32 -20.91 -1.73
C HIS A 104 3.35 -20.95 -3.26
N HIS A 105 3.90 -22.03 -3.82
CA HIS A 105 3.75 -22.31 -5.24
C HIS A 105 2.25 -22.47 -5.50
N SER A 106 1.68 -21.60 -6.34
CA SER A 106 0.34 -21.79 -6.86
C SER A 106 0.33 -23.09 -7.65
N SER A 107 -0.58 -24.00 -7.31
CA SER A 107 -0.86 -25.17 -8.14
C SER A 107 -1.16 -24.71 -9.57
N PRO A 108 -0.74 -25.46 -10.61
CA PRO A 108 -1.20 -25.16 -11.97
C PRO A 108 -2.73 -25.11 -11.97
N THR A 109 -3.29 -24.14 -12.68
CA THR A 109 -4.75 -23.97 -12.77
C THR A 109 -5.37 -25.25 -13.32
N PRO A 110 -6.44 -25.79 -12.71
CA PRO A 110 -7.14 -26.94 -13.26
C PRO A 110 -7.70 -26.58 -14.65
N PRO A 111 -7.88 -27.56 -15.55
CA PRO A 111 -8.38 -27.28 -16.89
C PRO A 111 -9.76 -26.62 -16.84
N ASP A 112 -9.85 -25.40 -17.38
CA ASP A 112 -11.01 -24.54 -17.32
C ASP A 112 -12.20 -25.14 -18.08
N ASN A 113 -13.14 -25.74 -17.34
CA ASN A 113 -14.40 -26.24 -17.88
C ASN A 113 -15.38 -25.08 -18.13
N TYR A 114 -15.07 -24.22 -19.09
CA TYR A 114 -15.90 -23.07 -19.47
C TYR A 114 -17.35 -23.46 -19.80
N THR A 115 -17.59 -24.63 -20.39
CA THR A 115 -18.91 -25.22 -20.60
C THR A 115 -19.72 -25.30 -19.30
N LEU A 116 -19.12 -25.82 -18.23
CA LEU A 116 -19.74 -25.95 -16.91
C LEU A 116 -19.89 -24.59 -16.21
N ALA A 117 -18.96 -23.67 -16.45
CA ALA A 117 -19.05 -22.30 -15.94
C ALA A 117 -20.22 -21.52 -16.57
N ILE A 118 -20.41 -21.62 -17.89
CA ILE A 118 -21.52 -21.00 -18.62
C ILE A 118 -22.85 -21.59 -18.16
N HIS A 119 -23.00 -22.91 -18.12
CA HIS A 119 -24.22 -23.57 -17.62
C HIS A 119 -24.60 -23.08 -16.20
N LYS A 120 -23.63 -23.05 -15.27
CA LYS A 120 -23.85 -22.52 -13.91
C LYS A 120 -24.17 -21.02 -13.87
N ALA A 121 -23.59 -20.23 -14.77
CA ALA A 121 -23.88 -18.79 -14.85
C ALA A 121 -25.28 -18.49 -15.39
N LEU A 122 -25.81 -19.33 -16.29
CA LEU A 122 -27.19 -19.23 -16.77
C LEU A 122 -28.18 -19.69 -15.68
N LEU A 123 -27.89 -20.83 -15.01
CA LEU A 123 -28.67 -21.33 -13.86
C LEU A 123 -28.74 -20.33 -12.69
N PHE A 124 -27.75 -19.43 -12.54
CA PHE A 124 -27.82 -18.33 -11.58
C PHE A 124 -28.96 -17.34 -11.92
N PHE A 125 -29.23 -17.05 -13.20
CA PHE A 125 -30.37 -16.20 -13.56
C PHE A 125 -31.71 -16.89 -13.22
N ASP A 126 -31.85 -18.21 -13.42
CA ASP A 126 -33.03 -18.95 -12.93
C ASP A 126 -33.22 -18.85 -11.42
N ALA A 127 -32.11 -18.89 -10.68
CA ALA A 127 -32.10 -18.72 -9.23
C ALA A 127 -32.58 -17.32 -8.79
N GLN A 128 -32.51 -16.32 -9.68
CA GLN A 128 -33.00 -14.96 -9.47
C GLN A 128 -34.40 -14.67 -10.04
N LYS A 129 -34.98 -15.54 -10.90
CA LYS A 129 -36.32 -15.32 -11.50
C LYS A 129 -37.41 -15.14 -10.42
N CYS A 130 -38.26 -14.14 -10.58
CA CYS A 130 -39.47 -13.90 -9.77
C CYS A 130 -40.70 -14.40 -10.52
N LYS A 131 -41.66 -15.07 -9.85
CA LYS A 131 -42.76 -15.87 -10.44
C LYS A 131 -42.25 -16.95 -11.41
N LEU A 132 -42.50 -18.21 -11.10
CA LEU A 132 -41.90 -19.34 -11.82
C LEU A 132 -42.85 -20.01 -12.79
N GLU A 133 -42.29 -20.58 -13.85
CA GLU A 133 -43.03 -21.49 -14.74
C GLU A 133 -43.22 -22.85 -14.05
N LYS A 134 -44.19 -23.66 -14.51
CA LYS A 134 -44.50 -24.96 -13.87
C LYS A 134 -43.40 -26.02 -14.06
N SER A 135 -42.49 -25.81 -15.01
CA SER A 135 -41.38 -26.69 -15.39
C SER A 135 -40.03 -26.06 -15.03
N ASN A 136 -39.87 -25.66 -13.77
CA ASN A 136 -38.70 -24.92 -13.29
C ASN A 136 -37.59 -25.90 -12.84
N GLU A 137 -36.36 -25.75 -13.34
CA GLU A 137 -35.26 -26.70 -13.06
C GLU A 137 -34.77 -26.67 -11.59
N ILE A 138 -34.96 -25.55 -10.90
CA ILE A 138 -34.46 -25.34 -9.54
C ILE A 138 -35.52 -25.78 -8.51
N PRO A 139 -35.30 -26.86 -7.72
CA PRO A 139 -36.32 -27.43 -6.84
C PRO A 139 -36.58 -26.64 -5.55
N TRP A 140 -35.63 -25.80 -5.12
CA TRP A 140 -35.81 -24.80 -4.07
C TRP A 140 -36.38 -23.47 -4.62
N ARG A 141 -36.68 -23.44 -5.93
CA ARG A 141 -37.42 -22.42 -6.68
C ARG A 141 -38.83 -22.14 -6.13
N GLY A 142 -39.04 -21.10 -5.32
CA GLY A 142 -40.38 -20.70 -4.85
C GLY A 142 -41.09 -19.69 -5.77
N ASN A 143 -42.41 -19.77 -5.90
CA ASN A 143 -43.22 -18.71 -6.51
C ASN A 143 -43.21 -17.45 -5.63
N SER A 144 -42.62 -16.36 -6.11
CA SER A 144 -42.45 -15.10 -5.38
C SER A 144 -42.96 -13.88 -6.17
N GLY A 145 -43.15 -12.75 -5.48
CA GLY A 145 -43.48 -11.47 -6.11
C GLY A 145 -44.88 -11.37 -6.73
N LEU A 146 -45.83 -12.23 -6.32
CA LEU A 146 -47.14 -12.37 -6.98
C LEU A 146 -48.06 -11.14 -6.83
N ASN A 147 -47.81 -10.27 -5.85
CA ASN A 147 -48.58 -9.06 -5.58
C ASN A 147 -47.81 -7.77 -5.98
N ASP A 148 -46.66 -7.91 -6.63
CA ASP A 148 -45.79 -6.80 -7.00
C ASP A 148 -46.52 -5.84 -7.96
N GLY A 149 -46.54 -4.55 -7.62
CA GLY A 149 -47.24 -3.54 -8.42
C GLY A 149 -48.78 -3.61 -8.39
N ASN A 150 -49.40 -4.35 -7.46
CA ASN A 150 -50.86 -4.36 -7.29
C ASN A 150 -51.45 -2.97 -6.93
N ASP A 151 -50.64 -2.10 -6.32
CA ASP A 151 -50.97 -0.72 -5.96
C ASP A 151 -50.42 0.30 -6.98
N SER A 152 -50.45 -0.06 -8.27
CA SER A 152 -49.88 0.77 -9.35
C SER A 152 -50.82 0.92 -10.55
N ASP A 153 -50.57 1.95 -11.38
CA ASP A 153 -51.34 2.22 -12.60
C ASP A 153 -51.18 1.11 -13.68
N VAL A 154 -50.29 0.13 -13.47
CA VAL A 154 -49.96 -0.91 -14.43
C VAL A 154 -51.02 -2.01 -14.43
N LYS A 155 -51.83 -2.05 -15.49
CA LYS A 155 -52.81 -3.12 -15.74
C LYS A 155 -52.12 -4.48 -15.87
N GLY A 156 -52.12 -5.27 -14.79
CA GLY A 156 -51.46 -6.57 -14.70
C GLY A 156 -50.35 -6.66 -13.64
N GLY A 157 -50.00 -5.53 -13.00
CA GLY A 157 -48.94 -5.46 -11.99
C GLY A 157 -47.52 -5.57 -12.56
N LEU A 158 -46.54 -5.60 -11.66
CA LEU A 158 -45.10 -5.72 -11.93
C LEU A 158 -44.59 -7.10 -11.46
N VAL A 159 -45.34 -8.14 -11.82
CA VAL A 159 -45.09 -9.54 -11.45
C VAL A 159 -44.22 -10.21 -12.52
N GLY A 160 -43.07 -10.77 -12.12
CA GLY A 160 -42.05 -11.30 -13.04
C GLY A 160 -40.68 -10.66 -12.81
N GLY A 161 -39.78 -10.83 -13.79
CA GLY A 161 -38.43 -10.26 -13.76
C GLY A 161 -37.44 -11.05 -12.89
N TYR A 162 -36.40 -10.35 -12.44
CA TYR A 162 -35.32 -10.89 -11.61
C TYR A 162 -35.16 -10.11 -10.29
N TYR A 163 -34.66 -10.76 -9.24
CA TYR A 163 -34.07 -10.08 -8.09
C TYR A 163 -32.64 -9.63 -8.41
N ASP A 164 -32.25 -8.46 -7.89
CA ASP A 164 -30.97 -7.83 -8.22
C ASP A 164 -29.77 -8.57 -7.60
N ALA A 165 -29.86 -8.89 -6.32
CA ALA A 165 -28.79 -9.51 -5.54
C ALA A 165 -29.34 -10.57 -4.56
N GLY A 166 -28.76 -10.66 -3.35
CA GLY A 166 -29.25 -11.53 -2.28
C GLY A 166 -30.47 -11.00 -1.52
N ASP A 167 -31.10 -9.92 -1.99
CA ASP A 167 -32.30 -9.33 -1.42
C ASP A 167 -33.51 -9.47 -2.39
N ASN A 168 -34.71 -9.21 -1.88
CA ASN A 168 -35.94 -9.36 -2.67
C ASN A 168 -36.35 -8.07 -3.42
N THR A 169 -35.40 -7.18 -3.72
CA THR A 169 -35.64 -5.96 -4.51
C THR A 169 -35.40 -6.21 -6.00
N LYS A 170 -36.22 -5.58 -6.84
CA LYS A 170 -35.99 -5.47 -8.27
C LYS A 170 -35.50 -4.06 -8.57
N PHE A 171 -34.21 -3.90 -8.86
CA PHE A 171 -33.66 -2.65 -9.39
C PHE A 171 -33.62 -2.73 -10.93
N HIS A 172 -34.34 -1.86 -11.63
CA HIS A 172 -34.54 -2.05 -13.08
C HIS A 172 -33.33 -1.61 -13.92
N PHE A 173 -32.52 -0.68 -13.42
CA PHE A 173 -31.29 -0.23 -14.08
C PHE A 173 -30.24 -1.36 -14.22
N PRO A 174 -29.80 -2.04 -13.13
CA PRO A 174 -28.92 -3.21 -13.26
C PRO A 174 -29.56 -4.36 -14.01
N MET A 175 -30.86 -4.62 -13.86
CA MET A 175 -31.54 -5.66 -14.63
C MET A 175 -31.45 -5.39 -16.14
N ALA A 176 -31.69 -4.15 -16.59
CA ALA A 176 -31.55 -3.76 -17.99
C ALA A 176 -30.09 -3.86 -18.47
N PHE A 177 -29.12 -3.48 -17.64
CA PHE A 177 -27.69 -3.64 -17.94
C PHE A 177 -27.28 -5.12 -18.09
N ALA A 178 -27.69 -5.97 -17.15
CA ALA A 178 -27.42 -7.42 -17.18
C ALA A 178 -28.05 -8.10 -18.40
N MET A 179 -29.30 -7.78 -18.73
CA MET A 179 -29.96 -8.28 -19.94
C MET A 179 -29.30 -7.76 -21.22
N THR A 180 -28.79 -6.53 -21.24
CA THR A 180 -28.03 -5.97 -22.37
C THR A 180 -26.70 -6.72 -22.57
N MET A 181 -25.95 -6.95 -21.49
CA MET A 181 -24.67 -7.67 -21.56
C MET A 181 -24.83 -9.15 -21.91
N LEU A 182 -25.86 -9.82 -21.37
CA LEU A 182 -26.21 -11.19 -21.76
C LEU A 182 -26.64 -11.27 -23.24
N SER A 183 -27.41 -10.28 -23.73
CA SER A 183 -27.79 -10.20 -25.14
C SER A 183 -26.56 -9.99 -26.04
N TRP A 184 -25.64 -9.11 -25.66
CA TRP A 184 -24.40 -8.88 -26.42
C TRP A 184 -23.53 -10.14 -26.44
N SER A 185 -23.35 -10.84 -25.32
CA SER A 185 -22.56 -12.09 -25.30
C SER A 185 -23.16 -13.17 -26.20
N VAL A 186 -24.50 -13.29 -26.25
CA VAL A 186 -25.21 -14.25 -27.13
C VAL A 186 -25.15 -13.85 -28.61
N LEU A 187 -25.07 -12.55 -28.93
CA LEU A 187 -24.85 -12.07 -30.29
C LEU A 187 -23.41 -12.34 -30.76
N GLU A 188 -22.42 -11.95 -29.96
CA GLU A 188 -20.98 -12.07 -30.26
C GLU A 188 -20.53 -13.55 -30.34
N TYR A 189 -20.98 -14.37 -29.39
CA TYR A 189 -20.53 -15.76 -29.24
C TYR A 189 -21.61 -16.80 -29.56
N ASN A 190 -22.58 -16.45 -30.43
CA ASN A 190 -23.71 -17.29 -30.83
C ASN A 190 -23.31 -18.75 -31.11
N GLN A 191 -22.30 -18.96 -31.96
CA GLN A 191 -21.79 -20.31 -32.30
C GLN A 191 -21.31 -21.11 -31.09
N LYS A 192 -20.74 -20.47 -30.06
CA LYS A 192 -20.31 -21.13 -28.82
C LYS A 192 -21.52 -21.53 -27.96
N TYR A 193 -22.52 -20.66 -27.82
CA TYR A 193 -23.77 -20.99 -27.11
C TYR A 193 -24.54 -22.12 -27.81
N VAL A 194 -24.49 -22.20 -29.14
CA VAL A 194 -25.06 -23.32 -29.91
C VAL A 194 -24.26 -24.61 -29.69
N ALA A 195 -22.92 -24.56 -29.74
CA ALA A 195 -22.06 -25.73 -29.48
C ALA A 195 -22.18 -26.28 -28.04
N VAL A 196 -22.51 -25.42 -27.07
CA VAL A 196 -22.78 -25.78 -25.67
C VAL A 196 -24.27 -26.15 -25.43
N ASN A 197 -25.13 -26.05 -26.45
CA ASN A 197 -26.58 -26.28 -26.41
C ASN A 197 -27.40 -25.34 -25.49
N GLU A 198 -26.76 -24.31 -24.93
CA GLU A 198 -27.38 -23.33 -24.02
C GLU A 198 -28.04 -22.13 -24.74
N TYR A 199 -27.92 -22.03 -26.08
CA TYR A 199 -28.46 -20.91 -26.86
C TYR A 199 -29.96 -20.68 -26.69
N ALA A 200 -30.76 -21.76 -26.59
CA ALA A 200 -32.20 -21.65 -26.38
C ALA A 200 -32.52 -21.11 -24.97
N HIS A 201 -31.79 -21.60 -23.97
CA HIS A 201 -31.94 -21.21 -22.58
C HIS A 201 -31.54 -19.74 -22.36
N ALA A 202 -30.35 -19.33 -22.82
CA ALA A 202 -29.91 -17.93 -22.72
C ALA A 202 -30.90 -16.95 -23.37
N ARG A 203 -31.56 -17.34 -24.47
CA ARG A 203 -32.64 -16.55 -25.09
C ARG A 203 -33.93 -16.50 -24.26
N GLN A 204 -34.29 -17.58 -23.55
CA GLN A 204 -35.42 -17.55 -22.61
C GLN A 204 -35.11 -16.64 -21.41
N LEU A 205 -33.86 -16.64 -20.90
CA LEU A 205 -33.42 -15.73 -19.84
C LEU A 205 -33.49 -14.25 -20.26
N ILE A 206 -32.94 -13.91 -21.43
CA ILE A 206 -33.04 -12.56 -22.00
C ILE A 206 -34.51 -12.15 -22.11
N ARG A 207 -35.33 -13.00 -22.74
CA ARG A 207 -36.76 -12.75 -22.93
C ARG A 207 -37.49 -12.50 -21.61
N TRP A 208 -37.22 -13.30 -20.58
CA TRP A 208 -37.86 -13.14 -19.27
C TRP A 208 -37.59 -11.76 -18.66
N GLY A 209 -36.37 -11.25 -18.81
CA GLY A 209 -36.01 -9.90 -18.36
C GLY A 209 -36.60 -8.79 -19.22
N THR A 210 -36.59 -8.93 -20.55
CA THR A 210 -37.16 -7.92 -21.44
C THR A 210 -38.67 -7.84 -21.36
N ASP A 211 -39.36 -8.99 -21.29
CA ASP A 211 -40.82 -9.06 -21.17
C ASP A 211 -41.28 -8.41 -19.84
N TYR A 212 -40.49 -8.55 -18.76
CA TYR A 212 -40.71 -7.80 -17.51
C TYR A 212 -40.46 -6.29 -17.67
N LEU A 213 -39.35 -5.88 -18.28
CA LEU A 213 -39.04 -4.45 -18.48
C LEU A 213 -40.11 -3.75 -19.32
N LEU A 214 -40.75 -4.45 -20.27
CA LEU A 214 -41.89 -3.96 -21.05
C LEU A 214 -43.20 -3.80 -20.26
N LEU A 215 -43.30 -4.32 -19.03
CA LEU A 215 -44.39 -4.03 -18.08
C LEU A 215 -44.14 -2.76 -17.27
N THR A 216 -42.88 -2.31 -17.15
CA THR A 216 -42.51 -1.16 -16.30
C THR A 216 -42.95 0.20 -16.87
N PHE A 217 -43.48 0.22 -18.10
CA PHE A 217 -44.06 1.39 -18.74
C PHE A 217 -45.17 0.97 -19.71
N ASN A 218 -46.07 1.89 -20.06
CA ASN A 218 -47.11 1.62 -21.05
C ASN A 218 -46.52 1.69 -22.46
N HIS A 219 -45.95 0.57 -22.94
CA HIS A 219 -45.35 0.44 -24.27
C HIS A 219 -46.36 0.62 -25.43
N SER A 220 -47.66 0.58 -25.17
CA SER A 220 -48.72 0.84 -26.16
C SER A 220 -49.18 2.30 -26.21
N ALA A 221 -48.68 3.18 -25.32
CA ALA A 221 -49.05 4.58 -25.31
C ALA A 221 -48.21 5.41 -26.30
N THR A 222 -48.82 6.41 -26.93
CA THR A 222 -48.14 7.35 -27.84
C THR A 222 -47.17 8.30 -27.14
N LYS A 223 -47.14 8.32 -25.80
CA LYS A 223 -46.16 9.04 -24.97
C LYS A 223 -45.85 8.24 -23.71
N ILE A 224 -44.56 8.04 -23.42
CA ILE A 224 -44.09 7.37 -22.20
C ILE A 224 -43.90 8.44 -21.11
N ASN A 225 -44.94 8.64 -20.30
CA ASN A 225 -44.95 9.66 -19.24
C ASN A 225 -44.55 9.13 -17.84
N LYS A 226 -44.55 7.81 -17.66
CA LYS A 226 -44.18 7.11 -16.41
C LYS A 226 -43.38 5.86 -16.76
N ILE A 227 -42.31 5.62 -16.01
CA ILE A 227 -41.54 4.36 -16.01
C ILE A 227 -41.27 4.01 -14.55
N TYR A 228 -41.60 2.79 -14.13
CA TYR A 228 -41.24 2.27 -12.82
C TYR A 228 -39.77 1.86 -12.84
N ALA A 229 -38.96 2.32 -11.87
CA ALA A 229 -37.51 2.08 -11.83
C ALA A 229 -37.06 1.05 -10.77
N GLN A 230 -37.93 0.76 -9.80
CA GLN A 230 -37.67 -0.16 -8.70
C GLN A 230 -38.98 -0.77 -8.19
N VAL A 231 -38.93 -2.02 -7.73
CA VAL A 231 -39.97 -2.65 -6.89
C VAL A 231 -39.31 -3.23 -5.64
N SER A 232 -39.76 -2.84 -4.46
CA SER A 232 -39.24 -3.32 -3.17
C SER A 232 -40.32 -3.21 -2.08
N TYR A 233 -40.26 -4.09 -1.09
CA TYR A 233 -41.03 -3.92 0.14
C TYR A 233 -40.27 -2.98 1.08
N PHE A 234 -40.91 -1.89 1.51
CA PHE A 234 -40.27 -0.81 2.26
C PHE A 234 -39.86 -1.24 3.68
N PHE A 235 -38.65 -1.77 3.82
CA PHE A 235 -37.97 -1.88 5.11
C PHE A 235 -37.01 -0.70 5.27
N SER A 236 -37.48 0.34 5.95
CA SER A 236 -36.72 1.57 6.15
C SER A 236 -35.40 1.29 6.89
N PHE A 237 -34.28 1.55 6.23
CA PHE A 237 -33.00 2.11 6.74
C PHE A 237 -31.83 1.85 5.76
N HIS A 238 -31.86 0.77 4.97
CA HIS A 238 -30.67 0.30 4.25
C HIS A 238 -30.52 0.82 2.79
N SER A 239 -31.62 1.10 2.09
CA SER A 239 -31.61 1.32 0.64
C SER A 239 -30.86 2.58 0.17
N PHE A 240 -30.80 3.63 0.98
CA PHE A 240 -30.24 4.93 0.57
C PHE A 240 -28.72 4.88 0.35
N VAL A 241 -28.01 4.11 1.18
CA VAL A 241 -26.57 3.87 1.06
C VAL A 241 -26.28 2.95 -0.13
N ALA A 242 -27.05 1.87 -0.28
CA ALA A 242 -26.91 0.92 -1.39
C ALA A 242 -27.09 1.58 -2.76
N ILE A 243 -28.16 2.35 -2.97
CA ILE A 243 -28.46 3.01 -4.25
C ILE A 243 -27.34 3.98 -4.65
N SER A 244 -26.81 4.74 -3.69
CA SER A 244 -25.72 5.69 -3.95
C SER A 244 -24.42 4.98 -4.35
N LEU A 245 -24.00 3.97 -3.58
CA LEU A 245 -22.81 3.17 -3.88
C LEU A 245 -22.95 2.43 -5.21
N PHE A 246 -24.12 1.87 -5.50
CA PHE A 246 -24.37 1.14 -6.74
C PHE A 246 -24.26 2.06 -7.98
N PHE A 247 -24.81 3.29 -7.89
CA PHE A 247 -24.72 4.25 -8.99
C PHE A 247 -23.28 4.69 -9.25
N PHE A 248 -22.49 4.99 -8.21
CA PHE A 248 -21.07 5.31 -8.34
C PHE A 248 -20.24 4.13 -8.87
N PHE A 249 -20.48 2.91 -8.39
CA PHE A 249 -19.74 1.72 -8.81
C PHE A 249 -20.01 1.35 -10.27
N ASN A 250 -21.27 1.45 -10.73
CA ASN A 250 -21.61 1.20 -12.14
C ASN A 250 -21.10 2.31 -13.06
N LEU A 251 -21.11 3.59 -12.62
CA LEU A 251 -20.51 4.68 -13.38
C LEU A 251 -18.98 4.52 -13.50
N PHE A 252 -18.33 4.04 -12.44
CA PHE A 252 -16.89 3.73 -12.44
C PHE A 252 -16.54 2.54 -13.34
N ILE A 253 -17.31 1.45 -13.30
CA ILE A 253 -17.16 0.31 -14.23
C ILE A 253 -17.41 0.76 -15.67
N LEU A 254 -18.44 1.57 -15.94
CA LEU A 254 -18.71 2.09 -17.27
C LEU A 254 -17.56 2.97 -17.79
N PHE A 255 -16.97 3.81 -16.92
CA PHE A 255 -15.79 4.62 -17.25
C PHE A 255 -14.57 3.75 -17.58
N ILE A 256 -14.29 2.72 -16.77
CA ILE A 256 -13.22 1.75 -17.03
C ILE A 256 -13.46 0.99 -18.34
N CYS A 257 -14.67 0.49 -18.58
CA CYS A 257 -15.01 -0.21 -19.82
C CYS A 257 -14.90 0.68 -21.06
N ILE A 258 -15.26 1.97 -20.96
CA ILE A 258 -15.05 2.94 -22.05
C ILE A 258 -13.56 3.18 -22.27
N SER A 259 -12.77 3.42 -21.21
CA SER A 259 -11.33 3.68 -21.32
C SER A 259 -10.58 2.50 -21.94
N LEU A 260 -10.81 1.28 -21.43
CA LEU A 260 -10.21 0.05 -21.97
C LEU A 260 -10.64 -0.21 -23.42
N ARG A 261 -11.89 0.08 -23.79
CA ARG A 261 -12.37 -0.09 -25.17
C ARG A 261 -11.76 0.93 -26.13
N VAL A 262 -11.49 2.16 -25.67
CA VAL A 262 -10.76 3.16 -26.45
C VAL A 262 -9.30 2.73 -26.67
N GLU A 263 -8.60 2.28 -25.63
CA GLU A 263 -7.22 1.77 -25.79
C GLU A 263 -7.16 0.54 -26.71
N PHE A 264 -8.07 -0.43 -26.55
CA PHE A 264 -8.09 -1.64 -27.37
C PHE A 264 -8.40 -1.34 -28.85
N LEU A 265 -9.29 -0.36 -29.12
CA LEU A 265 -9.51 0.15 -30.49
C LEU A 265 -8.28 0.86 -31.03
N LEU A 266 -7.59 1.68 -30.23
CA LEU A 266 -6.37 2.39 -30.65
C LEU A 266 -5.25 1.41 -31.04
N ILE A 267 -5.04 0.37 -30.21
CA ILE A 267 -4.06 -0.70 -30.44
C ILE A 267 -4.42 -1.50 -31.70
N SER A 268 -5.70 -1.84 -31.89
CA SER A 268 -6.16 -2.55 -33.09
C SER A 268 -5.99 -1.73 -34.38
N PHE A 269 -6.19 -0.40 -34.31
CA PHE A 269 -6.02 0.48 -35.47
C PHE A 269 -4.54 0.73 -35.81
N LEU A 270 -3.68 0.88 -34.80
CA LEU A 270 -2.22 0.97 -34.98
C LEU A 270 -1.63 -0.35 -35.50
N GLY A 271 -2.16 -1.49 -35.06
CA GLY A 271 -1.77 -2.83 -35.52
C GLY A 271 -2.19 -3.18 -36.95
N GLN A 272 -2.89 -2.28 -37.66
CA GLN A 272 -3.18 -2.39 -39.10
C GLN A 272 -2.40 -1.37 -39.96
N LEU A 273 -1.48 -0.62 -39.35
CA LEU A 273 -0.67 0.43 -39.98
C LEU A 273 0.84 0.12 -39.98
N ILE A 274 1.21 -1.13 -39.71
CA ILE A 274 2.57 -1.70 -39.71
C ILE A 274 2.54 -3.00 -40.53
#